data_AF-G4YLR4-F1
#
_entry.id   AF-G4YLR4-F1
#
_cell.length_a   1.000
_cell.length_b   1.000
_cell.length_c   1.000
_cell.angle_alpha   90.00
_cell.angle_beta   90.00
_cell.angle_gamma   90.00
#
_symmetry.space_group_name_H-M   'P 1'
#
loop_
_entity.id
_entity.type
_entity.pdbx_description
1 polymer ?
#
loop_
_entity_poly.entity_id
_entity_poly.type
_entity_poly.pdbx_seq_one_letter_code
_entity_poly.pdbx_strand_id
1 'polypeptide(L)'
;METTEAGMTAFALPPAPRYRFLITVTADKVQLMLEDCKSKMQATGFLEQNEYLTRTNTIPNASVNDYVKIFKGALDYLPGD
;
A
#
# COMPACT_ATOMS: atom_id res chain seq x y z
N MET A 1 1.70 1.90 -18.78
CA MET A 1 0.39 1.57 -18.17
C MET A 1 0.47 1.99 -16.72
N GLU A 2 -0.48 2.80 -16.28
CA GLU A 2 -0.65 3.14 -14.86
C GLU A 2 -1.56 2.07 -14.23
N THR A 3 -1.15 1.53 -13.08
CA THR A 3 -1.98 0.56 -12.32
C THR A 3 -2.31 1.17 -10.99
N THR A 4 -3.58 1.17 -10.61
CA THR A 4 -4.05 1.77 -9.36
C THR A 4 -4.91 0.78 -8.60
N GLU A 5 -4.49 0.43 -7.38
CA GLU A 5 -5.22 -0.42 -6.45
C GLU A 5 -5.70 0.42 -5.26
N ALA A 6 -6.93 0.21 -4.82
CA ALA A 6 -7.51 0.89 -3.66
C ALA A 6 -8.13 -0.11 -2.69
N GLY A 7 -8.21 0.27 -1.41
CA GLY A 7 -8.83 -0.56 -0.38
C GLY A 7 -8.97 0.17 0.94
N MET A 8 -9.33 -0.57 1.99
CA MET A 8 -9.46 -0.04 3.34
C MET A 8 -8.70 -0.93 4.32
N THR A 9 -7.99 -0.31 5.25
CA THR A 9 -7.15 -0.98 6.24
C THR A 9 -7.42 -0.43 7.64
N ALA A 10 -7.09 -1.21 8.66
CA ALA A 10 -7.07 -0.76 10.04
C ALA A 10 -5.83 -1.35 10.72
N PHE A 11 -5.10 -0.53 11.49
CA PHE A 11 -3.86 -0.99 12.15
C PHE A 11 -4.12 -1.49 13.58
N ALA A 12 -5.36 -1.50 14.04
CA ALA A 12 -5.76 -1.98 15.36
C ALA A 12 -7.22 -2.49 15.35
N LEU A 13 -7.58 -3.24 16.39
CA LEU A 13 -8.95 -3.75 16.57
C LEU A 13 -9.96 -2.60 16.73
N PRO A 14 -11.23 -2.78 16.30
CA PRO A 14 -12.29 -1.81 16.58
C PRO A 14 -12.33 -1.49 18.09
N PRO A 15 -12.48 -0.20 18.49
CA PRO A 15 -12.97 0.94 17.71
C PRO A 15 -11.89 1.78 16.98
N ALA A 16 -10.76 1.17 16.60
CA ALA A 16 -9.67 1.85 15.89
C ALA A 16 -10.08 2.62 14.61
N PRO A 17 -9.29 3.66 14.25
CA PRO A 17 -9.45 4.36 12.99
C PRO A 17 -9.25 3.41 11.80
N ARG A 18 -10.04 3.65 10.75
CA ARG A 18 -9.94 2.97 9.46
C ARG A 18 -9.34 3.93 8.46
N TYR A 19 -8.51 3.41 7.59
CA TYR A 19 -7.80 4.19 6.59
C TYR A 19 -8.14 3.66 5.21
N ARG A 20 -8.43 4.56 4.27
CA ARG A 20 -8.46 4.22 2.85
C ARG A 20 -7.05 4.30 2.32
N PHE A 21 -6.62 3.27 1.61
CA PHE A 21 -5.33 3.30 0.94
C PHE A 21 -5.50 3.32 -0.58
N LEU A 22 -4.57 3.99 -1.25
CA LEU A 22 -4.43 4.01 -2.70
C LEU A 22 -2.97 3.69 -3.04
N ILE A 23 -2.76 2.69 -3.87
CA ILE A 23 -1.45 2.30 -4.38
C ILE A 23 -1.45 2.56 -5.88
N THR A 24 -0.59 3.44 -6.36
CA THR A 24 -0.48 3.77 -7.79
C THR A 24 0.91 3.42 -8.29
N VAL A 25 0.99 2.78 -9.45
CA VAL A 25 2.24 2.44 -10.14
C VAL A 25 2.36 3.29 -11.39
N THR A 26 3.36 4.18 -11.41
CA THR A 26 3.64 5.05 -12.54
C THR A 26 5.13 5.01 -12.86
N ALA A 27 5.48 4.58 -14.08
CA ALA A 27 6.86 4.54 -14.57
C ALA A 27 7.86 3.92 -13.55
N ASP A 28 7.55 2.70 -13.08
CA ASP A 28 8.32 1.93 -12.09
C ASP A 28 8.38 2.51 -10.66
N LYS A 29 7.68 3.63 -10.40
CA LYS A 29 7.51 4.18 -9.05
C LYS A 29 6.20 3.71 -8.44
N VAL A 30 6.23 3.44 -7.15
CA VAL A 30 5.03 3.06 -6.38
C VAL A 30 4.67 4.24 -5.48
N GLN A 31 3.52 4.84 -5.68
CA GLN A 31 2.95 5.81 -4.76
C GLN A 31 1.99 5.10 -3.81
N LEU A 32 2.16 5.31 -2.51
CA LEU A 32 1.26 4.81 -1.49
C LEU A 32 0.65 6.00 -0.75
N MET A 33 -0.68 6.07 -0.79
CA MET A 33 -1.46 7.07 -0.08
C MET A 33 -2.32 6.39 0.97
N LEU A 34 -2.43 7.01 2.13
CA LEU A 34 -3.23 6.56 3.24
C LEU A 34 -4.06 7.74 3.78
N GLU A 35 -5.37 7.64 3.69
CA GLU A 35 -6.33 8.63 4.15
C GLU A 35 -7.10 8.09 5.36
N ASP A 36 -7.09 8.82 6.47
CA ASP A 36 -7.93 8.47 7.63
C ASP A 36 -9.41 8.72 7.30
N CYS A 37 -10.29 7.75 7.60
CA CYS A 37 -11.72 7.89 7.28
C CYS A 37 -12.44 8.92 8.17
N LYS A 38 -11.90 9.25 9.35
CA LYS A 38 -12.51 10.17 10.31
C LYS A 38 -11.92 11.57 10.26
N SER A 39 -10.66 11.67 9.83
CA SER A 39 -9.85 12.87 9.80
C SER A 39 -9.46 13.07 8.35
N LYS A 40 -9.66 14.25 7.75
CA LYS A 40 -9.22 14.53 6.37
C LYS A 40 -7.68 14.57 6.21
N MET A 41 -6.95 13.84 7.05
CA MET A 41 -5.51 13.73 7.03
C MET A 41 -5.13 12.62 6.06
N GLN A 42 -4.37 13.02 5.05
CA GLN A 42 -3.81 12.15 4.05
C GLN A 42 -2.29 12.13 4.23
N ALA A 43 -1.74 10.94 4.40
CA ALA A 43 -0.32 10.70 4.23
C ALA A 43 -0.11 10.22 2.80
N THR A 44 0.82 10.86 2.08
CA THR A 44 1.22 10.45 0.73
C THR A 44 2.73 10.30 0.69
N GLY A 45 3.20 9.24 0.04
CA GLY A 45 4.61 9.00 -0.20
C GLY A 45 4.80 8.32 -1.56
N PHE A 46 5.84 8.76 -2.26
CA PHE A 46 6.37 8.02 -3.41
C PHE A 46 7.53 7.18 -2.90
N LEU A 47 7.52 5.91 -3.26
CA LEU A 47 8.60 4.99 -3.00
C LEU A 47 9.19 4.58 -4.35
N GLU A 48 10.45 4.94 -4.57
CA GLU A 48 11.23 4.40 -5.66
C GLU A 48 11.54 2.93 -5.40
N GLN A 49 11.82 2.18 -6.47
CA GLN A 49 12.08 0.75 -6.38
C GLN A 49 13.14 0.38 -5.33
N ASN A 50 14.22 1.17 -5.23
CA ASN A 50 15.29 0.93 -4.26
C ASN A 50 14.91 1.26 -2.80
N GLU A 51 13.80 1.98 -2.56
CA GLU A 51 13.33 2.32 -1.21
C GLU A 51 12.52 1.19 -0.59
N TYR A 52 11.75 0.45 -1.41
CA TYR A 52 10.94 -0.68 -0.94
C TYR A 52 11.54 -2.07 -1.28
N LEU A 53 12.44 -2.16 -2.27
CA LEU A 53 13.19 -3.39 -2.55
C LEU A 53 14.55 -3.37 -1.88
N THR A 54 14.68 -4.19 -0.85
CA THR A 54 15.98 -4.55 -0.29
C THR A 54 16.43 -5.90 -0.86
N ARG A 55 17.73 -6.22 -0.75
CA ARG A 55 18.25 -7.55 -1.12
C ARG A 55 17.52 -8.70 -0.43
N THR A 56 16.94 -8.45 0.74
CA THR A 56 16.21 -9.44 1.55
C THR A 56 14.77 -9.65 1.07
N ASN A 57 14.14 -8.62 0.50
CA ASN A 57 12.74 -8.65 0.06
C ASN A 57 12.60 -8.79 -1.47
N THR A 58 13.73 -8.85 -2.20
CA THR A 58 13.72 -9.03 -3.66
C THR A 58 13.33 -10.46 -4.00
N ILE A 59 12.18 -10.62 -4.65
CA ILE A 59 11.69 -11.89 -5.17
C ILE A 59 12.16 -12.02 -6.64
N PRO A 60 12.83 -13.13 -7.01
CA PRO A 60 13.30 -13.33 -8.37
C PRO A 60 12.13 -13.39 -9.36
N ASN A 61 12.25 -12.67 -10.49
CA ASN A 61 11.22 -12.53 -11.54
C ASN A 61 9.93 -11.81 -11.09
N ALA A 62 9.87 -11.24 -9.89
CA ALA A 62 8.71 -10.45 -9.48
C ALA A 62 8.74 -9.08 -10.16
N SER A 63 7.62 -8.72 -10.77
CA SER A 63 7.41 -7.39 -11.34
C SER A 63 6.95 -6.40 -10.25
N VAL A 64 7.02 -5.10 -10.52
CA VAL A 64 6.47 -4.06 -9.62
C VAL A 64 5.00 -4.35 -9.27
N ASN A 65 4.25 -4.90 -10.22
CA ASN A 65 2.85 -5.26 -10.03
C ASN A 65 2.65 -6.42 -9.03
N ASP A 66 3.60 -7.35 -8.93
CA ASP A 66 3.56 -8.42 -7.93
C ASP A 66 3.76 -7.84 -6.52
N TYR A 67 4.70 -6.90 -6.35
CA TYR A 67 4.88 -6.19 -5.08
C TYR A 67 3.64 -5.38 -4.69
N VAL A 68 2.98 -4.73 -5.65
CA VAL A 68 1.74 -3.99 -5.40
C VAL A 68 0.63 -4.90 -4.89
N LYS A 69 0.50 -6.12 -5.45
CA LYS A 69 -0.44 -7.12 -4.93
C LYS A 69 -0.11 -7.54 -3.50
N ILE A 70 1.18 -7.69 -3.18
CA ILE A 70 1.63 -8.00 -1.82
C ILE A 70 1.30 -6.86 -0.86
N PHE A 71 1.60 -5.62 -1.23
CA PHE A 71 1.27 -4.43 -0.43
C PHE A 71 -0.23 -4.30 -0.21
N LYS A 72 -1.02 -4.48 -1.26
CA LYS A 72 -2.47 -4.53 -1.16
C LYS A 72 -2.90 -5.61 -0.20
N GLY A 73 -2.44 -6.85 -0.36
CA GLY A 73 -2.81 -7.96 0.53
C GLY A 73 -2.43 -7.70 1.99
N ALA A 74 -1.30 -7.05 2.24
CA ALA A 74 -0.88 -6.66 3.59
C ALA A 74 -1.77 -5.56 4.18
N LEU A 75 -2.22 -4.60 3.37
CA LEU A 75 -3.09 -3.51 3.81
C LEU A 75 -4.56 -3.95 3.91
N ASP A 76 -5.04 -4.81 3.02
CA ASP A 76 -6.40 -5.34 3.03
C ASP A 76 -6.68 -6.23 4.25
N TYR A 77 -5.64 -6.57 5.03
CA TYR A 77 -5.78 -7.23 6.32
C TYR A 77 -6.48 -6.32 7.33
N LEU A 78 -7.77 -6.59 7.57
CA LEU A 78 -8.55 -5.97 8.65
C LEU A 78 -8.43 -6.84 9.90
N PRO A 79 -7.77 -6.37 10.98
CA PRO A 79 -7.75 -7.12 12.24
C PRO A 79 -9.16 -7.17 12.83
N GLY A 80 -9.70 -8.39 12.95
CA GLY A 80 -10.93 -8.67 13.70
C GLY A 80 -12.15 -9.14 12.89
N ASP A 81 -11.97 -9.74 11.71
CA ASP A 81 -12.95 -10.67 11.13
C ASP A 81 -12.69 -12.11 11.62
#